data_AF-A0AA96F3R5-F1
#
_entry.id   AF-A0AA96F3R5-F1
#
_cell.length_a   1.000
_cell.length_b   1.000
_cell.length_c   1.000
_cell.angle_alpha   90.00
_cell.angle_beta   90.00
_cell.angle_gamma   90.00
#
_symmetry.space_group_name_H-M   'P 1'
#
loop_
_entity.id
_entity.type
_entity.pdbx_description
1 polymer ?
#
loop_
_entity_poly.entity_id
_entity_poly.type
_entity_poly.pdbx_seq_one_letter_code
_entity_poly.pdbx_strand_id
1 'polypeptide(L)'
;MHNKIINLALVAQVAHGLQELKDKMVFVGGAVISLYTDDAAAEEIRPTSDIDMTINLANYAEWAQMQERLAELEFYPDPEGHAICSYKYKGIAIDIMPAEDSSIGVSNKWYKPGFKYLQQTQLEDGTAINMLPSPYFLATKLEAFKDRGQNDFYGSHDYEDIIYLLDNRTTIVEEILAADEDVRQYIKDELTAIKNHPQADEILAMHIHPLIREERFKMLMVKIERITDSNNNNNLIDSEKNILSFSDEEVVSLKDAIKYFRAREGSFSGDDPLLKVLEKLNNKKLSLNVFTEDEIKLLLKVINENIEFIHKYEGYNVLSQEESIIRKQQILESLYQLRKKVIKP
;
A
#
# COMPACT_ATOMS: atom_id res chain seq x y z
N MET A 1 -8.05 -6.76 8.86
CA MET A 1 -8.25 -6.88 7.39
C MET A 1 -9.66 -7.42 7.06
N HIS A 2 -10.71 -6.92 7.71
CA HIS A 2 -12.09 -7.37 7.42
C HIS A 2 -12.63 -6.77 6.11
N ASN A 3 -12.45 -5.47 5.90
CA ASN A 3 -12.94 -4.78 4.70
C ASN A 3 -12.13 -5.16 3.47
N LYS A 4 -10.82 -5.40 3.64
CA LYS A 4 -9.98 -5.98 2.57
C LYS A 4 -10.58 -7.27 2.02
N ILE A 5 -10.92 -8.22 2.91
CA ILE A 5 -11.48 -9.51 2.50
C ILE A 5 -12.82 -9.31 1.78
N ILE A 6 -13.70 -8.45 2.31
CA ILE A 6 -15.01 -8.17 1.70
C ILE A 6 -14.84 -7.54 0.31
N ASN A 7 -14.06 -6.48 0.19
CA ASN A 7 -13.87 -5.77 -1.08
C ASN A 7 -13.29 -6.71 -2.14
N LEU A 8 -12.27 -7.50 -1.80
CA LEU A 8 -11.65 -8.44 -2.74
C LEU A 8 -12.57 -9.61 -3.11
N ALA A 9 -13.44 -10.06 -2.21
CA ALA A 9 -14.47 -11.05 -2.53
C ALA A 9 -15.49 -10.50 -3.54
N LEU A 10 -15.91 -9.24 -3.40
CA LEU A 10 -16.79 -8.58 -4.36
C LEU A 10 -16.11 -8.42 -5.73
N VAL A 11 -14.82 -8.02 -5.74
CA VAL A 11 -14.00 -7.95 -6.94
C VAL A 11 -13.90 -9.30 -7.64
N ALA A 12 -13.65 -10.38 -6.90
CA ALA A 12 -13.61 -11.74 -7.44
C ALA A 12 -14.96 -12.16 -8.03
N GLN A 13 -16.07 -11.86 -7.34
CA GLN A 13 -17.42 -12.16 -7.83
C GLN A 13 -17.73 -11.45 -9.15
N VAL A 14 -17.38 -10.16 -9.27
CA VAL A 14 -17.55 -9.39 -10.50
C VAL A 14 -16.62 -9.88 -11.60
N ALA A 15 -15.35 -10.12 -11.30
CA ALA A 15 -14.36 -10.65 -12.23
C ALA A 15 -14.80 -12.00 -12.84
N HIS A 16 -15.38 -12.90 -12.03
CA HIS A 16 -15.98 -14.14 -12.51
C HIS A 16 -17.19 -13.91 -13.41
N GLY A 17 -18.09 -13.00 -13.03
CA GLY A 17 -19.28 -12.67 -13.80
C GLY A 17 -18.95 -12.14 -15.20
N LEU A 18 -17.88 -11.36 -15.33
CA LEU A 18 -17.43 -10.77 -16.59
C LEU A 18 -16.92 -11.79 -17.62
N GLN A 19 -16.63 -13.04 -17.23
CA GLN A 19 -16.10 -14.08 -18.12
C GLN A 19 -14.92 -13.56 -18.96
N GLU A 20 -15.01 -13.63 -20.30
CA GLU A 20 -13.97 -13.17 -21.20
C GLU A 20 -13.84 -11.63 -21.27
N LEU A 21 -14.87 -10.87 -20.86
CA LEU A 21 -14.76 -9.42 -20.81
C LEU A 21 -13.76 -8.95 -19.75
N LYS A 22 -13.52 -9.75 -18.71
CA LYS A 22 -12.53 -9.44 -17.66
C LYS A 22 -11.16 -9.10 -18.25
N ASP A 23 -10.77 -9.75 -19.34
CA ASP A 23 -9.46 -9.56 -19.96
C ASP A 23 -9.33 -8.21 -20.69
N LYS A 24 -10.46 -7.56 -20.97
CA LYS A 24 -10.52 -6.19 -21.53
C LYS A 24 -10.71 -5.13 -20.45
N MET A 25 -11.13 -5.52 -19.25
CA MET A 25 -11.37 -4.61 -18.13
C MET A 25 -10.08 -4.39 -17.33
N VAL A 26 -9.93 -3.17 -16.83
CA VAL A 26 -8.91 -2.79 -15.86
C VAL A 26 -9.62 -2.32 -14.61
N PHE A 27 -9.40 -3.01 -13.50
CA PHE A 27 -10.01 -2.67 -12.22
C PHE A 27 -9.27 -1.47 -11.62
N VAL A 28 -10.05 -0.47 -11.21
CA VAL A 28 -9.57 0.77 -10.61
C VAL A 28 -10.41 1.09 -9.37
N GLY A 29 -10.20 2.26 -8.76
CA GLY A 29 -10.99 2.67 -7.60
C GLY A 29 -10.55 2.07 -6.26
N GLY A 30 -11.34 2.34 -5.23
CA GLY A 30 -11.02 1.97 -3.84
C GLY A 30 -11.12 0.46 -3.56
N ALA A 31 -11.92 -0.28 -4.34
CA ALA A 31 -12.14 -1.71 -4.10
C ALA A 31 -10.87 -2.55 -4.27
N VAL A 32 -9.96 -2.10 -5.14
CA VAL A 32 -8.68 -2.79 -5.42
C VAL A 32 -7.47 -2.13 -4.78
N ILE A 33 -7.62 -1.03 -4.02
CA ILE A 33 -6.47 -0.27 -3.50
C ILE A 33 -5.54 -1.13 -2.63
N SER A 34 -6.09 -2.06 -1.85
CA SER A 34 -5.30 -2.98 -1.02
C SER A 34 -4.43 -3.98 -1.78
N LEU A 35 -4.62 -4.11 -3.12
CA LEU A 35 -3.74 -4.89 -3.99
C LEU A 35 -2.50 -4.10 -4.42
N TYR A 36 -2.49 -2.78 -4.21
CA TYR A 36 -1.33 -1.92 -4.46
C TYR A 36 -0.41 -1.78 -3.24
N THR A 37 -0.73 -2.39 -2.09
CA THR A 37 0.09 -2.23 -0.88
C THR A 37 0.91 -3.47 -0.58
N ASP A 38 2.13 -3.26 -0.07
CA ASP A 38 3.09 -4.31 0.28
C ASP A 38 3.63 -4.17 1.72
N ASP A 39 3.26 -3.09 2.42
CA ASP A 39 3.61 -2.92 3.82
C ASP A 39 2.76 -3.85 4.71
N ALA A 40 3.43 -4.69 5.48
CA ALA A 40 2.76 -5.58 6.44
C ALA A 40 2.11 -4.83 7.61
N ALA A 41 2.48 -3.56 7.83
CA ALA A 41 1.84 -2.66 8.79
C ALA A 41 0.68 -1.87 8.18
N ALA A 42 0.33 -2.12 6.91
CA ALA A 42 -0.78 -1.43 6.26
C ALA A 42 -2.09 -1.65 7.01
N GLU A 43 -2.81 -0.54 7.19
CA GLU A 43 -4.06 -0.51 7.93
C GLU A 43 -5.23 -1.07 7.13
N GLU A 44 -6.36 -1.23 7.82
CA GLU A 44 -7.63 -1.56 7.18
C GLU A 44 -8.02 -0.48 6.17
N ILE A 45 -8.56 -0.91 5.02
CA ILE A 45 -9.14 0.01 4.04
C ILE A 45 -10.58 0.36 4.40
N ARG A 46 -11.05 1.51 3.92
CA ARG A 46 -12.47 1.86 3.96
C ARG A 46 -13.31 0.80 3.22
N PRO A 47 -14.50 0.45 3.74
CA PRO A 47 -15.44 -0.37 2.98
C PRO A 47 -15.97 0.43 1.77
N THR A 48 -16.04 -0.22 0.62
CA THR A 48 -16.67 0.33 -0.60
C THR A 48 -17.72 -0.65 -1.10
N SER A 49 -18.79 -0.11 -1.67
CA SER A 49 -19.94 -0.85 -2.17
C SER A 49 -19.96 -0.95 -3.70
N ASP A 50 -19.01 -0.30 -4.35
CA ASP A 50 -18.91 -0.07 -5.78
C ASP A 50 -17.58 -0.59 -6.33
N ILE A 51 -17.59 -1.06 -7.57
CA ILE A 51 -16.41 -1.54 -8.29
C ILE A 51 -16.22 -0.70 -9.54
N ASP A 52 -15.14 0.07 -9.55
CA ASP A 52 -14.76 0.88 -10.70
C ASP A 52 -13.90 0.07 -11.68
N MET A 53 -14.19 0.21 -12.97
CA MET A 53 -13.40 -0.34 -14.05
C MET A 53 -13.22 0.67 -15.17
N THR A 54 -12.13 0.52 -15.91
CA THR A 54 -11.94 1.21 -17.17
C THR A 54 -11.69 0.24 -18.32
N ILE A 55 -12.13 0.62 -19.52
CA ILE A 55 -12.00 -0.17 -20.74
C ILE A 55 -11.51 0.70 -21.90
N ASN A 56 -10.55 0.19 -22.66
CA ASN A 56 -10.06 0.84 -23.87
C ASN A 56 -10.78 0.27 -25.10
N LEU A 57 -11.74 1.02 -25.63
CA LEU A 57 -12.50 0.68 -26.85
C LEU A 57 -12.18 1.68 -27.96
N ALA A 58 -12.07 1.19 -29.19
CA ALA A 58 -11.65 2.00 -30.32
C ALA A 58 -12.77 2.88 -30.90
N ASN A 59 -14.03 2.47 -30.74
CA ASN A 59 -15.18 3.18 -31.33
C ASN A 59 -16.51 2.83 -30.64
N TYR A 60 -17.56 3.56 -31.03
CA TYR A 60 -18.93 3.38 -30.50
C TYR A 60 -19.54 2.00 -30.77
N ALA A 61 -19.20 1.35 -31.89
CA ALA A 61 -19.74 0.03 -32.20
C ALA A 61 -19.22 -1.04 -31.22
N GLU A 62 -17.95 -0.96 -30.84
CA GLU A 62 -17.39 -1.81 -29.78
C GLU A 62 -18.03 -1.53 -28.42
N TRP A 63 -18.35 -0.27 -28.12
CA TRP A 63 -19.06 0.09 -26.90
C TRP A 63 -20.49 -0.49 -26.86
N ALA A 64 -21.22 -0.44 -27.97
CA ALA A 64 -22.54 -1.06 -28.09
C ALA A 64 -22.48 -2.58 -27.94
N GLN A 65 -21.52 -3.25 -28.59
CA GLN A 65 -21.32 -4.69 -28.45
C GLN A 65 -20.96 -5.10 -27.02
N MET A 66 -20.13 -4.31 -26.35
CA MET A 66 -19.77 -4.53 -24.96
C MET A 66 -21.00 -4.44 -24.04
N GLN A 67 -21.89 -3.46 -24.26
CA GLN A 67 -23.14 -3.35 -23.51
C GLN A 67 -24.09 -4.54 -23.74
N GLU A 68 -24.26 -4.97 -24.99
CA GLU A 68 -25.05 -6.16 -25.31
C GLU A 68 -24.49 -7.39 -24.58
N ARG A 69 -23.16 -7.55 -24.62
CA ARG A 69 -22.50 -8.66 -23.94
C ARG A 69 -22.61 -8.59 -22.42
N LEU A 70 -22.50 -7.41 -21.81
CA LEU A 70 -22.74 -7.22 -20.38
C LEU A 70 -24.16 -7.65 -20.00
N ALA A 71 -25.17 -7.29 -20.80
CA ALA A 71 -26.55 -7.68 -20.54
C ALA A 71 -26.76 -9.21 -20.59
N GLU A 72 -26.07 -9.91 -21.50
CA GLU A 72 -26.05 -11.38 -21.55
C GLU A 72 -25.40 -12.00 -20.30
N LEU A 73 -24.43 -11.30 -19.70
CA LEU A 73 -23.73 -11.70 -18.49
C LEU A 73 -24.44 -11.26 -17.19
N GLU A 74 -25.67 -10.75 -17.30
CA GLU A 74 -26.50 -10.24 -16.19
C GLU A 74 -25.97 -8.94 -15.54
N PHE A 75 -25.12 -8.20 -16.25
CA PHE A 75 -24.71 -6.84 -15.88
C PHE A 75 -25.67 -5.86 -16.55
N TYR A 76 -26.61 -5.32 -15.76
CA TYR A 76 -27.64 -4.42 -16.28
C TYR A 76 -27.33 -2.98 -15.92
N PRO A 77 -27.65 -2.00 -16.79
CA PRO A 77 -27.53 -0.59 -16.45
C PRO A 77 -28.25 -0.26 -15.14
N ASP A 78 -27.62 0.54 -14.29
CA ASP A 78 -28.18 1.02 -13.04
C ASP A 78 -28.70 2.46 -13.19
N PRO A 79 -30.02 2.67 -13.31
CA PRO A 79 -30.59 4.01 -13.46
C PRO A 79 -30.46 4.87 -12.19
N GLU A 80 -30.13 4.26 -11.05
CA GLU A 80 -29.86 4.96 -9.78
C GLU A 80 -28.37 5.23 -9.58
N GLY A 81 -27.53 4.79 -10.51
CA GLY A 81 -26.08 4.92 -10.43
C GLY A 81 -25.59 6.35 -10.46
N HIS A 82 -24.39 6.56 -9.90
CA HIS A 82 -23.78 7.88 -9.78
C HIS A 82 -22.90 8.25 -10.98
N ALA A 83 -22.56 7.29 -11.84
CA ALA A 83 -21.81 7.49 -13.07
C ALA A 83 -22.72 7.31 -14.30
N ILE A 84 -22.27 7.88 -15.43
CA ILE A 84 -22.99 7.78 -16.71
C ILE A 84 -23.05 6.31 -17.19
N CYS A 85 -22.11 5.48 -16.74
CA CYS A 85 -21.99 4.07 -17.11
C CYS A 85 -21.98 3.17 -15.86
N SER A 86 -22.99 3.37 -15.01
CA SER A 86 -23.24 2.52 -13.86
C SER A 86 -24.04 1.27 -14.25
N TYR A 87 -23.68 0.15 -13.65
CA TYR A 87 -24.28 -1.17 -13.81
C TYR A 87 -24.50 -1.81 -12.45
N LYS A 88 -25.41 -2.78 -12.40
CA LYS A 88 -25.62 -3.69 -11.27
C LYS A 88 -25.39 -5.13 -11.70
N TYR A 89 -24.61 -5.86 -10.91
CA TYR A 89 -24.45 -7.31 -11.04
C TYR A 89 -24.72 -7.98 -9.70
N LYS A 90 -25.80 -8.76 -9.60
CA LYS A 90 -26.22 -9.45 -8.35
C LYS A 90 -26.25 -8.53 -7.12
N GLY A 91 -26.66 -7.28 -7.32
CA GLY A 91 -26.73 -6.25 -6.27
C GLY A 91 -25.43 -5.48 -6.00
N ILE A 92 -24.34 -5.79 -6.71
CA ILE A 92 -23.07 -5.07 -6.64
C ILE A 92 -23.11 -3.90 -7.64
N ALA A 93 -22.85 -2.68 -7.16
CA ALA A 93 -22.73 -1.50 -8.00
C ALA A 93 -21.38 -1.51 -8.73
N ILE A 94 -21.41 -1.18 -10.02
CA ILE A 94 -20.24 -1.25 -10.89
C ILE A 94 -20.24 -0.04 -11.81
N ASP A 95 -19.12 0.68 -11.89
CA ASP A 95 -18.94 1.79 -12.81
C ASP A 95 -17.90 1.44 -13.87
N ILE A 96 -18.27 1.51 -15.15
CA ILE A 96 -17.38 1.17 -16.28
C ILE A 96 -17.11 2.43 -17.09
N MET A 97 -15.91 2.99 -16.99
CA MET A 97 -15.53 4.23 -17.67
C MET A 97 -14.71 3.94 -18.94
N PRO A 98 -14.95 4.65 -20.06
CA PRO A 98 -14.06 4.57 -21.22
C PRO A 98 -12.67 5.09 -20.84
N ALA A 99 -11.61 4.54 -21.43
CA ALA A 99 -10.23 4.97 -21.16
C ALA A 99 -9.87 6.33 -21.79
N GLU A 100 -10.75 6.87 -22.64
CA GLU A 100 -10.63 8.16 -23.32
C GLU A 100 -11.96 8.90 -23.34
N ASP A 101 -11.87 10.20 -23.61
CA ASP A 101 -13.02 11.05 -23.90
C ASP A 101 -13.85 10.45 -25.03
N SER A 102 -15.16 10.47 -24.83
CA SER A 102 -16.11 9.93 -25.80
C SER A 102 -17.41 10.73 -25.78
N SER A 103 -18.39 10.32 -26.59
CA SER A 103 -19.74 10.89 -26.55
C SER A 103 -20.44 10.73 -25.20
N ILE A 104 -19.91 9.89 -24.31
CA ILE A 104 -20.46 9.57 -23.00
C ILE A 104 -19.94 10.54 -21.94
N GLY A 105 -18.76 11.14 -22.12
CA GLY A 105 -18.18 12.07 -21.16
C GLY A 105 -16.66 12.21 -21.30
N VAL A 106 -16.11 13.09 -20.47
CA VAL A 106 -14.66 13.26 -20.29
C VAL A 106 -14.16 12.12 -19.40
N SER A 107 -13.04 11.53 -19.77
CA SER A 107 -12.41 10.44 -19.03
C SER A 107 -11.21 10.91 -18.21
N ASN A 108 -10.80 10.08 -17.25
CA ASN A 108 -9.53 10.31 -16.56
C ASN A 108 -8.38 10.12 -17.55
N LYS A 109 -7.63 11.19 -17.80
CA LYS A 109 -6.54 11.21 -18.78
C LYS A 109 -5.43 10.18 -18.54
N TRP A 110 -5.34 9.60 -17.34
CA TRP A 110 -4.33 8.60 -16.98
C TRP A 110 -4.75 7.16 -17.26
N TYR A 111 -6.02 6.91 -17.60
CA TYR A 111 -6.48 5.56 -17.97
C TYR A 111 -5.74 5.06 -19.21
N LYS A 112 -5.97 5.64 -20.39
CA LYS A 112 -5.35 5.14 -21.64
C LYS A 112 -3.82 5.02 -21.59
N PRO A 113 -3.04 6.00 -21.08
CA PRO A 113 -1.60 5.83 -20.95
C PRO A 113 -1.19 4.60 -20.12
N GLY A 114 -1.92 4.31 -19.03
CA GLY A 114 -1.65 3.17 -18.16
C GLY A 114 -1.93 1.81 -18.80
N PHE A 115 -2.78 1.72 -19.84
CA PHE A 115 -3.04 0.47 -20.57
C PHE A 115 -1.78 -0.14 -21.21
N LYS A 116 -0.75 0.67 -21.48
CA LYS A 116 0.52 0.18 -22.04
C LYS A 116 1.29 -0.75 -21.07
N TYR A 117 1.03 -0.64 -19.77
CA TYR A 117 1.83 -1.25 -18.73
C TYR A 117 1.00 -2.08 -17.74
N LEU A 118 -0.19 -2.54 -18.15
CA LEU A 118 -1.10 -3.26 -17.25
C LEU A 118 -0.40 -4.38 -16.49
N GLN A 119 -0.72 -4.45 -15.20
CA GLN A 119 -0.24 -5.48 -14.31
C GLN A 119 -1.36 -6.47 -14.06
N GLN A 120 -1.04 -7.75 -14.20
CA GLN A 120 -1.98 -8.81 -13.87
C GLN A 120 -1.75 -9.25 -12.42
N THR A 121 -2.80 -9.17 -11.60
CA THR A 121 -2.77 -9.57 -10.19
C THR A 121 -3.70 -10.74 -9.97
N GLN A 122 -3.25 -11.75 -9.23
CA GLN A 122 -4.09 -12.86 -8.80
C GLN A 122 -4.76 -12.52 -7.47
N LEU A 123 -6.08 -12.70 -7.42
CA LEU A 123 -6.87 -12.72 -6.20
C LEU A 123 -6.65 -14.03 -5.44
N GLU A 124 -7.12 -14.09 -4.19
CA GLU A 124 -6.91 -15.25 -3.31
C GLU A 124 -7.49 -16.57 -3.88
N ASP A 125 -8.54 -16.49 -4.69
CA ASP A 125 -9.17 -17.64 -5.36
C ASP A 125 -8.50 -18.02 -6.69
N GLY A 126 -7.41 -17.34 -7.07
CA GLY A 126 -6.68 -17.56 -8.32
C GLY A 126 -7.20 -16.75 -9.50
N THR A 127 -8.29 -15.98 -9.35
CA THR A 127 -8.81 -15.11 -10.41
C THR A 127 -7.81 -14.02 -10.73
N ALA A 128 -7.42 -13.92 -12.00
CA ALA A 128 -6.48 -12.90 -12.45
C ALA A 128 -7.22 -11.68 -12.99
N ILE A 129 -6.93 -10.49 -12.46
CA ILE A 129 -7.48 -9.20 -12.91
C ILE A 129 -6.37 -8.30 -13.46
N ASN A 130 -6.72 -7.41 -14.39
CA ASN A 130 -5.81 -6.36 -14.84
C ASN A 130 -5.95 -5.12 -13.97
N MET A 131 -4.82 -4.49 -13.66
CA MET A 131 -4.73 -3.25 -12.91
C MET A 131 -3.78 -2.28 -13.60
N LEU A 132 -3.92 -0.99 -13.30
CA LEU A 132 -2.94 0.01 -13.68
C LEU A 132 -1.64 -0.20 -12.87
N PRO A 133 -0.46 0.21 -13.37
CA PRO A 133 0.70 0.37 -12.52
C PRO A 133 0.45 1.44 -11.45
N SER A 134 1.10 1.31 -10.28
CA SER A 134 0.92 2.21 -9.14
C SER A 134 1.05 3.71 -9.48
N PRO A 135 2.03 4.16 -10.32
CA PRO A 135 2.10 5.57 -10.71
C PRO A 135 0.86 6.05 -11.47
N TYR A 136 0.36 5.25 -12.41
CA TYR A 136 -0.85 5.62 -13.16
C TYR A 136 -2.09 5.58 -12.27
N PHE A 137 -2.23 4.58 -11.41
CA PHE A 137 -3.32 4.54 -10.42
C PHE A 137 -3.30 5.77 -9.51
N LEU A 138 -2.14 6.12 -8.94
CA LEU A 138 -1.99 7.32 -8.11
C LEU A 138 -2.38 8.59 -8.89
N ALA A 139 -1.94 8.70 -10.15
CA ALA A 139 -2.30 9.83 -11.00
C ALA A 139 -3.81 9.91 -11.27
N THR A 140 -4.52 8.77 -11.40
CA THR A 140 -5.99 8.77 -11.54
C THR A 140 -6.67 9.35 -10.29
N LYS A 141 -6.15 9.03 -9.10
CA LYS A 141 -6.69 9.53 -7.83
C LYS A 141 -6.41 11.02 -7.63
N LEU A 142 -5.21 11.48 -8.00
CA LEU A 142 -4.88 12.91 -8.00
C LEU A 142 -5.78 13.70 -8.96
N GLU A 143 -6.06 13.16 -10.15
CA GLU A 143 -6.96 13.83 -11.11
C GLU A 143 -8.40 13.88 -10.61
N ALA A 144 -8.88 12.78 -10.02
CA ALA A 144 -10.22 12.72 -9.43
C ALA A 144 -10.36 13.70 -8.25
N PHE A 145 -9.35 13.77 -7.37
CA PHE A 145 -9.35 14.74 -6.27
C PHE A 145 -9.37 16.18 -6.79
N LYS A 146 -8.60 16.48 -7.84
CA LYS A 146 -8.54 17.81 -8.45
C LYS A 146 -9.86 18.23 -9.10
N ASP A 147 -10.53 17.30 -9.78
CA ASP A 147 -11.77 17.56 -10.51
C ASP A 147 -12.98 17.67 -9.58
N ARG A 148 -13.26 16.60 -8.83
CA ARG A 148 -14.48 16.49 -7.99
C ARG A 148 -14.24 16.65 -6.49
N GLY A 149 -12.98 16.62 -6.03
CA GLY A 149 -12.66 16.68 -4.61
C GLY A 149 -12.83 18.05 -3.98
N GLN A 150 -12.94 19.14 -4.76
CA GLN A 150 -13.24 20.50 -4.27
C GLN A 150 -12.33 21.00 -3.12
N ASN A 151 -11.08 20.54 -3.06
CA ASN A 151 -10.15 20.76 -1.94
C ASN A 151 -10.65 20.23 -0.59
N ASP A 152 -11.56 19.26 -0.58
CA ASP A 152 -11.99 18.54 0.62
C ASP A 152 -10.99 17.44 0.98
N PHE A 153 -9.91 17.83 1.64
CA PHE A 153 -8.89 16.90 2.13
C PHE A 153 -9.41 15.94 3.22
N TYR A 154 -10.55 16.24 3.84
CA TYR A 154 -11.06 15.50 4.99
C TYR A 154 -12.07 14.42 4.57
N GLY A 155 -12.98 14.75 3.65
CA GLY A 155 -14.05 13.85 3.20
C GLY A 155 -13.80 13.18 1.85
N SER A 156 -12.79 13.61 1.07
CA SER A 156 -12.51 13.00 -0.23
C SER A 156 -11.90 11.61 -0.09
N HIS A 157 -12.63 10.59 -0.55
CA HIS A 157 -12.12 9.23 -0.68
C HIS A 157 -10.93 9.13 -1.65
N ASP A 158 -10.87 9.98 -2.69
CA ASP A 158 -9.73 9.97 -3.60
C ASP A 158 -8.47 10.49 -2.89
N TYR A 159 -8.60 11.47 -1.98
CA TYR A 159 -7.49 11.94 -1.15
C TYR A 159 -7.08 10.91 -0.10
N GLU A 160 -8.04 10.24 0.54
CA GLU A 160 -7.77 9.09 1.43
C GLU A 160 -6.94 8.03 0.71
N ASP A 161 -7.35 7.65 -0.52
CA ASP A 161 -6.65 6.67 -1.35
C ASP A 161 -5.23 7.12 -1.75
N ILE A 162 -5.03 8.41 -2.04
CA ILE A 162 -3.70 8.99 -2.30
C ILE A 162 -2.77 8.78 -1.10
N ILE A 163 -3.24 9.17 0.10
CA ILE A 163 -2.44 9.04 1.33
C ILE A 163 -2.19 7.56 1.63
N TYR A 164 -3.22 6.72 1.52
CA TYR A 164 -3.11 5.28 1.79
C TYR A 164 -2.06 4.62 0.90
N LEU A 165 -2.08 4.90 -0.41
CA LEU A 165 -1.10 4.32 -1.34
C LEU A 165 0.32 4.83 -1.06
N LEU A 166 0.50 6.14 -0.91
CA LEU A 166 1.82 6.73 -0.65
C LEU A 166 2.41 6.21 0.66
N ASP A 167 1.59 6.03 1.68
CA ASP A 167 2.02 5.50 2.98
C ASP A 167 2.39 4.01 2.88
N ASN A 168 1.55 3.20 2.22
CA ASN A 168 1.59 1.73 2.31
C ASN A 168 2.25 0.98 1.13
N ARG A 169 2.66 1.66 0.07
CA ARG A 169 3.53 1.07 -0.98
C ARG A 169 4.97 1.46 -0.72
N THR A 170 5.81 0.50 -0.38
CA THR A 170 7.21 0.74 0.02
C THR A 170 8.08 1.20 -1.15
N THR A 171 7.79 0.74 -2.37
CA THR A 171 8.55 1.04 -3.61
C THR A 171 7.96 2.15 -4.47
N ILE A 172 6.96 2.90 -3.96
CA ILE A 172 6.21 3.88 -4.75
C ILE A 172 7.10 5.00 -5.33
N VAL A 173 8.14 5.40 -4.60
CA VAL A 173 9.06 6.45 -5.04
C VAL A 173 9.84 5.98 -6.28
N GLU A 174 10.42 4.79 -6.20
CA GLU A 174 11.19 4.19 -7.29
C GLU A 174 10.32 3.93 -8.52
N GLU A 175 9.08 3.47 -8.32
CA GLU A 175 8.10 3.28 -9.38
C GLU A 175 7.73 4.59 -10.09
N ILE A 176 7.49 5.68 -9.34
CA ILE A 176 7.20 7.00 -9.92
C ILE A 176 8.41 7.53 -10.70
N LEU A 177 9.63 7.39 -10.14
CA LEU A 177 10.85 7.83 -10.80
C LEU A 177 11.10 7.09 -12.13
N ALA A 178 10.75 5.81 -12.19
CA ALA A 178 10.89 4.96 -13.37
C ALA A 178 9.74 5.11 -14.41
N ALA A 179 8.64 5.78 -14.05
CA ALA A 179 7.50 5.97 -14.93
C ALA A 179 7.79 6.94 -16.10
N ASP A 180 6.89 6.95 -17.08
CA ASP A 180 6.95 7.91 -18.21
C ASP A 180 6.97 9.36 -17.69
N GLU A 181 7.66 10.24 -18.42
CA GLU A 181 7.93 11.61 -18.00
C GLU A 181 6.67 12.40 -17.66
N ASP A 182 5.62 12.28 -18.48
CA ASP A 182 4.37 13.02 -18.31
C ASP A 182 3.65 12.67 -16.98
N VAL A 183 3.53 11.38 -16.66
CA VAL A 183 2.86 10.93 -15.42
C VAL A 183 3.73 11.24 -14.20
N ARG A 184 5.05 11.08 -14.32
CA ARG A 184 6.00 11.44 -13.25
C ARG A 184 5.92 12.93 -12.94
N GLN A 185 5.94 13.78 -13.97
CA GLN A 185 5.88 15.23 -13.80
C GLN A 185 4.54 15.67 -13.22
N TYR A 186 3.42 15.09 -13.68
CA TYR A 186 2.11 15.38 -13.12
C TYR A 186 2.01 15.03 -11.63
N ILE A 187 2.41 13.83 -11.23
CA ILE A 187 2.42 13.43 -9.80
C ILE A 187 3.29 14.39 -8.99
N LYS A 188 4.47 14.72 -9.51
CA LYS A 188 5.39 15.66 -8.87
C LYS A 188 4.74 17.03 -8.64
N ASP A 189 4.06 17.58 -9.65
CA ASP A 189 3.43 18.90 -9.56
C ASP A 189 2.28 18.90 -8.53
N GLU A 190 1.40 17.90 -8.57
CA GLU A 190 0.27 17.81 -7.64
C GLU A 190 0.75 17.57 -6.19
N LEU A 191 1.74 16.69 -5.97
CA LEU A 191 2.31 16.48 -4.64
C LEU A 191 3.08 17.72 -4.14
N THR A 192 3.73 18.47 -5.03
CA THR A 192 4.37 19.74 -4.68
C THR A 192 3.33 20.76 -4.22
N ALA A 193 2.17 20.83 -4.88
CA ALA A 193 1.08 21.69 -4.47
C ALA A 193 0.54 21.32 -3.08
N ILE A 194 0.32 20.03 -2.82
CA ILE A 194 -0.12 19.53 -1.50
C ILE A 194 0.92 19.84 -0.42
N LYS A 195 2.21 19.58 -0.68
CA LYS A 195 3.33 19.85 0.24
C LYS A 195 3.45 21.33 0.60
N ASN A 196 3.15 22.23 -0.34
CA ASN A 196 3.23 23.68 -0.14
C ASN A 196 1.92 24.29 0.39
N HIS A 197 0.89 23.48 0.65
CA HIS A 197 -0.36 23.97 1.22
C HIS A 197 -0.13 24.57 2.63
N PRO A 198 -0.81 25.66 3.03
CA PRO A 198 -0.64 26.26 4.36
C PRO A 198 -0.89 25.30 5.54
N GLN A 199 -1.67 24.25 5.32
CA GLN A 199 -1.99 23.20 6.29
C GLN A 199 -1.39 21.83 5.90
N ALA A 200 -0.28 21.81 5.17
CA ALA A 200 0.32 20.59 4.62
C ALA A 200 0.46 19.47 5.67
N ASP A 201 1.02 19.77 6.84
CA ASP A 201 1.21 18.79 7.92
C ASP A 201 -0.10 18.15 8.38
N GLU A 202 -1.17 18.94 8.44
CA GLU A 202 -2.49 18.46 8.87
C GLU A 202 -3.12 17.56 7.82
N ILE A 203 -3.16 18.01 6.56
CA ILE A 203 -3.84 17.29 5.48
C ILE A 203 -3.10 15.99 5.13
N LEU A 204 -1.77 16.01 5.12
CA LEU A 204 -0.96 14.82 4.82
C LEU A 204 -0.97 13.78 5.96
N ALA A 205 -1.23 14.20 7.20
CA ALA A 205 -1.34 13.29 8.34
C ALA A 205 -2.79 12.82 8.63
N MET A 206 -3.78 13.43 7.98
CA MET A 206 -5.21 13.28 8.32
C MET A 206 -5.69 11.83 8.24
N HIS A 207 -5.37 11.16 7.14
CA HIS A 207 -5.81 9.79 6.84
C HIS A 207 -4.87 8.71 7.39
N ILE A 208 -3.93 9.09 8.25
CA ILE A 208 -3.07 8.16 8.97
C ILE A 208 -3.63 7.94 10.37
N HIS A 209 -3.73 6.67 10.81
CA HIS A 209 -4.30 6.35 12.12
C HIS A 209 -3.58 7.07 13.25
N PRO A 210 -4.32 7.68 14.19
CA PRO A 210 -3.74 8.51 15.26
C PRO A 210 -2.64 7.83 16.07
N LEU A 211 -2.72 6.50 16.28
CA LEU A 211 -1.76 5.75 17.09
C LEU A 211 -0.38 5.57 16.44
N ILE A 212 -0.29 5.60 15.10
CA ILE A 212 0.98 5.43 14.38
C ILE A 212 1.36 6.65 13.54
N ARG A 213 0.52 7.69 13.60
CA ARG A 213 0.61 8.90 12.79
C ARG A 213 1.98 9.54 12.82
N GLU A 214 2.57 9.73 13.99
CA GLU A 214 3.86 10.44 14.08
C GLU A 214 4.96 9.75 13.26
N GLU A 215 5.03 8.43 13.32
CA GLU A 215 6.05 7.67 12.62
C GLU A 215 5.75 7.58 11.12
N ARG A 216 4.51 7.23 10.78
CA ARG A 216 4.07 7.07 9.39
C ARG A 216 4.13 8.39 8.63
N PHE A 217 3.71 9.48 9.26
CA PHE A 217 3.81 10.83 8.69
C PHE A 217 5.26 11.18 8.34
N LYS A 218 6.24 10.89 9.20
CA LYS A 218 7.66 11.07 8.87
C LYS A 218 8.08 10.27 7.64
N MET A 219 7.63 9.02 7.50
CA MET A 219 7.93 8.19 6.32
C MET A 219 7.27 8.75 5.05
N LEU A 220 6.00 9.14 5.15
CA LEU A 220 5.24 9.74 4.06
C LEU A 220 5.92 11.02 3.57
N MET A 221 6.34 11.89 4.48
CA MET A 221 7.05 13.12 4.14
C MET A 221 8.37 12.84 3.42
N VAL A 222 9.16 11.86 3.86
CA VAL A 222 10.38 11.45 3.14
C VAL A 222 10.07 10.98 1.72
N LYS A 223 8.99 10.21 1.51
CA LYS A 223 8.58 9.79 0.16
C LYS A 223 8.19 10.99 -0.69
N ILE A 224 7.36 11.90 -0.15
CA ILE A 224 6.91 13.11 -0.84
C ILE A 224 8.10 14.00 -1.21
N GLU A 225 9.06 14.19 -0.31
CA GLU A 225 10.29 14.94 -0.58
C GLU A 225 11.07 14.31 -1.74
N ARG A 226 11.34 13.00 -1.69
CA ARG A 226 12.06 12.30 -2.76
C ARG A 226 11.35 12.39 -4.12
N ILE A 227 10.01 12.40 -4.13
CA ILE A 227 9.23 12.56 -5.38
C ILE A 227 9.25 14.02 -5.86
N THR A 228 9.20 14.99 -4.95
CA THR A 228 9.06 16.42 -5.28
C THR A 228 10.38 17.13 -5.52
N ASP A 229 11.51 16.58 -5.06
CA ASP A 229 12.81 17.20 -5.24
C ASP A 229 13.21 17.33 -6.71
N SER A 230 13.70 18.51 -7.07
CA SER A 230 14.13 18.86 -8.45
C SER A 230 15.60 18.55 -8.72
N ASN A 231 16.35 18.21 -7.67
CA ASN A 231 17.76 17.83 -7.75
C ASN A 231 17.87 16.34 -7.47
N ASN A 232 17.68 15.50 -8.49
CA ASN A 232 18.14 14.10 -8.47
C ASN A 232 19.68 14.05 -8.52
N ASN A 233 20.35 14.69 -7.56
CA ASN A 233 21.73 14.41 -7.22
C ASN A 233 21.71 13.64 -5.90
N ASN A 234 22.35 12.47 -5.91
CA ASN A 234 22.54 11.49 -4.84
C ASN A 234 23.22 12.05 -3.56
N ASN A 235 22.67 13.11 -2.96
CA ASN A 235 23.24 13.79 -1.79
C ASN A 235 22.37 13.69 -0.53
N LEU A 236 21.39 12.77 -0.51
CA LEU A 236 20.74 12.33 0.73
C LEU A 236 21.49 11.17 1.43
N ILE A 237 22.65 10.76 0.91
CA ILE A 237 23.49 9.70 1.49
C ILE A 237 24.09 10.12 2.85
N ASP A 238 24.12 11.41 3.19
CA ASP A 238 24.65 11.88 4.49
C ASP A 238 23.62 11.92 5.63
N SER A 239 22.31 11.75 5.37
CA SER A 239 21.30 11.55 6.43
C SER A 239 21.10 10.07 6.80
N GLU A 240 21.53 9.15 5.94
CA GLU A 240 21.47 7.69 6.19
C GLU A 240 22.44 7.22 7.27
N LYS A 241 23.59 7.90 7.44
CA LYS A 241 24.60 7.53 8.45
C LYS A 241 24.11 7.63 9.90
N ASN A 242 23.09 8.45 10.17
CA ASN A 242 22.48 8.57 11.51
C ASN A 242 21.35 7.56 11.75
N ILE A 243 20.83 6.90 10.70
CA ILE A 243 19.73 5.92 10.77
C ILE A 243 20.28 4.49 10.94
N LEU A 244 21.52 4.24 10.52
CA LEU A 244 22.13 2.91 10.52
C LEU A 244 22.77 2.50 11.87
N SER A 245 22.75 3.33 12.91
CA SER A 245 23.32 2.98 14.23
C SER A 245 22.25 2.58 15.24
N PHE A 246 22.45 1.46 15.94
CA PHE A 246 21.57 1.00 17.01
C PHE A 246 21.83 1.76 18.32
N SER A 247 20.77 2.15 19.02
CA SER A 247 20.82 2.64 20.39
C SER A 247 21.07 1.48 21.36
N ASP A 248 21.50 1.80 22.59
CA ASP A 248 21.71 0.77 23.61
C ASP A 248 20.42 0.00 23.93
N GLU A 249 19.26 0.67 23.92
CA GLU A 249 17.95 0.05 24.12
C GLU A 249 17.58 -0.89 22.98
N GLU A 250 17.80 -0.49 21.72
CA GLU A 250 17.55 -1.35 20.56
C GLU A 250 18.45 -2.59 20.57
N VAL A 251 19.71 -2.46 21.00
CA VAL A 251 20.61 -3.61 21.17
C VAL A 251 20.08 -4.58 22.23
N VAL A 252 19.53 -4.06 23.34
CA VAL A 252 18.88 -4.90 24.37
C VAL A 252 17.65 -5.61 23.78
N SER A 253 16.76 -4.89 23.11
CA SER A 253 15.58 -5.46 22.47
C SER A 253 15.93 -6.53 21.44
N LEU A 254 17.01 -6.35 20.68
CA LEU A 254 17.45 -7.32 19.70
C LEU A 254 18.02 -8.59 20.35
N LYS A 255 18.77 -8.45 21.44
CA LYS A 255 19.24 -9.58 22.26
C LYS A 255 18.08 -10.36 22.85
N ASP A 256 17.06 -9.67 23.36
CA ASP A 256 15.85 -10.30 23.89
C ASP A 256 15.07 -11.02 22.78
N ALA A 257 14.91 -10.40 21.62
CA ALA A 257 14.26 -11.02 20.46
C ALA A 257 14.96 -12.32 20.05
N ILE A 258 16.30 -12.31 19.96
CA ILE A 258 17.11 -13.51 19.68
C ILE A 258 16.91 -14.57 20.76
N LYS A 259 16.94 -14.19 22.04
CA LYS A 259 16.73 -15.10 23.16
C LYS A 259 15.37 -15.78 23.12
N TYR A 260 14.29 -15.02 22.90
CA TYR A 260 12.93 -15.55 22.83
C TYR A 260 12.71 -16.43 21.60
N PHE A 261 13.25 -16.02 20.45
CA PHE A 261 13.26 -16.84 19.24
C PHE A 261 13.94 -18.19 19.49
N ARG A 262 15.15 -18.17 20.09
CA ARG A 262 15.91 -19.38 20.43
C ARG A 262 15.19 -20.29 21.40
N ALA A 263 14.56 -19.73 22.43
CA ALA A 263 13.81 -20.50 23.40
C ALA A 263 12.66 -21.31 22.77
N ARG A 264 12.10 -20.85 21.65
CA ARG A 264 11.05 -21.57 20.90
C ARG A 264 11.61 -22.63 19.95
N GLU A 265 12.76 -22.38 19.34
CA GLU A 265 13.36 -23.25 18.33
C GLU A 265 14.09 -24.50 18.90
N GLY A 266 14.45 -24.52 20.20
CA GLY A 266 14.97 -25.73 20.87
C GLY A 266 16.50 -25.79 21.04
N SER A 267 17.13 -26.98 20.88
CA SER A 267 18.56 -27.23 21.14
C SER A 267 19.44 -27.12 19.88
N PHE A 268 20.66 -26.55 20.00
CA PHE A 268 21.52 -26.21 18.86
C PHE A 268 22.97 -26.75 18.95
N SER A 269 23.61 -26.86 17.78
CA SER A 269 25.03 -27.20 17.61
C SER A 269 25.95 -25.98 17.78
N GLY A 270 27.26 -26.22 17.89
CA GLY A 270 28.27 -25.17 18.07
C GLY A 270 28.46 -24.21 16.86
N ASP A 271 27.81 -24.48 15.73
CA ASP A 271 27.90 -23.69 14.49
C ASP A 271 26.72 -22.71 14.29
N ASP A 272 26.04 -22.35 15.38
CA ASP A 272 24.87 -21.48 15.33
C ASP A 272 25.20 -20.07 14.77
N PRO A 273 24.61 -19.65 13.63
CA PRO A 273 24.86 -18.33 13.05
C PRO A 273 24.40 -17.16 13.94
N LEU A 274 23.45 -17.35 14.87
CA LEU A 274 23.06 -16.27 15.79
C LEU A 274 24.11 -16.03 16.88
N LEU A 275 25.04 -16.96 17.16
CA LEU A 275 26.15 -16.70 18.08
C LEU A 275 27.08 -15.61 17.51
N LYS A 276 27.37 -15.67 16.20
CA LYS A 276 28.18 -14.65 15.51
C LYS A 276 27.49 -13.28 15.52
N VAL A 277 26.18 -13.26 15.34
CA VAL A 277 25.36 -12.04 15.45
C VAL A 277 25.44 -11.49 16.88
N LEU A 278 25.25 -12.32 17.90
CA LEU A 278 25.31 -11.92 19.32
C LEU A 278 26.69 -11.36 19.72
N GLU A 279 27.78 -11.92 19.20
CA GLU A 279 29.13 -11.39 19.39
C GLU A 279 29.25 -9.96 18.87
N LYS A 280 28.72 -9.69 17.67
CA LYS A 280 28.71 -8.33 17.09
C LYS A 280 27.89 -7.35 17.93
N LEU A 281 26.78 -7.79 18.52
CA LEU A 281 25.93 -6.97 19.40
C LEU A 281 26.61 -6.54 20.72
N ASN A 282 27.82 -7.02 21.03
CA ASN A 282 28.58 -6.61 22.21
C ASN A 282 29.54 -5.43 21.93
N ASN A 283 29.65 -4.99 20.68
CA ASN A 283 30.52 -3.87 20.30
C ASN A 283 29.87 -2.50 20.61
N LYS A 284 30.66 -1.53 21.08
CA LYS A 284 30.20 -0.15 21.30
C LYS A 284 29.94 0.56 19.96
N LYS A 285 28.78 1.24 19.85
CA LYS A 285 28.31 1.92 18.63
C LYS A 285 28.09 0.96 17.45
N LEU A 286 27.14 0.05 17.62
CA LEU A 286 26.76 -0.91 16.60
C LEU A 286 26.08 -0.22 15.42
N SER A 287 26.53 -0.51 14.19
CA SER A 287 25.87 -0.07 12.96
C SER A 287 25.46 -1.27 12.10
N LEU A 288 24.38 -1.13 11.32
CA LEU A 288 23.86 -2.19 10.48
C LEU A 288 24.89 -2.70 9.45
N ASN A 289 25.81 -1.84 9.02
CA ASN A 289 26.87 -2.16 8.05
C ASN A 289 27.90 -3.20 8.53
N VAL A 290 27.89 -3.58 9.82
CA VAL A 290 28.77 -4.64 10.36
C VAL A 290 28.21 -6.05 10.14
N PHE A 291 26.95 -6.14 9.72
CA PHE A 291 26.27 -7.39 9.40
C PHE A 291 26.39 -7.70 7.91
N THR A 292 26.62 -8.97 7.60
CA THR A 292 26.52 -9.52 6.26
C THR A 292 25.05 -9.63 5.84
N GLU A 293 24.77 -9.74 4.54
CA GLU A 293 23.40 -9.90 4.03
C GLU A 293 22.67 -11.09 4.66
N ASP A 294 23.37 -12.21 4.88
CA ASP A 294 22.78 -13.40 5.51
C ASP A 294 22.45 -13.18 6.98
N GLU A 295 23.26 -12.40 7.70
CA GLU A 295 22.97 -12.01 9.08
C GLU A 295 21.81 -11.02 9.16
N ILE A 296 21.69 -10.09 8.21
CA ILE A 296 20.54 -9.18 8.09
C ILE A 296 19.25 -9.97 7.83
N LYS A 297 19.27 -10.92 6.89
CA LYS A 297 18.13 -11.81 6.63
C LYS A 297 17.74 -12.62 7.86
N LEU A 298 18.74 -13.13 8.59
CA LEU A 298 18.51 -13.89 9.82
C LEU A 298 17.92 -13.01 10.93
N LEU A 299 18.38 -11.78 11.09
CA LEU A 299 17.81 -10.80 12.02
C LEU A 299 16.36 -10.47 11.67
N LEU A 300 16.04 -10.25 10.39
CA LEU A 300 14.66 -10.04 9.94
C LEU A 300 13.77 -11.23 10.24
N LYS A 301 14.25 -12.46 9.99
CA LYS A 301 13.53 -13.69 10.34
C LYS A 301 13.19 -13.71 11.84
N VAL A 302 14.19 -13.49 12.70
CA VAL A 302 14.03 -13.46 14.16
C VAL A 302 12.98 -12.43 14.58
N ILE A 303 13.03 -11.21 14.02
CA ILE A 303 12.12 -10.13 14.37
C ILE A 303 10.69 -10.46 13.91
N ASN A 304 10.51 -10.88 12.65
CA ASN A 304 9.19 -11.19 12.09
C ASN A 304 8.50 -12.33 12.82
N GLU A 305 9.21 -13.41 13.13
CA GLU A 305 8.62 -14.54 13.84
C GLU A 305 8.27 -14.21 15.29
N ASN A 306 9.02 -13.31 15.94
CA ASN A 306 8.63 -12.79 17.25
C ASN A 306 7.37 -11.93 17.18
N ILE A 307 7.24 -11.08 16.16
CA ILE A 307 6.02 -10.28 15.94
C ILE A 307 4.81 -11.20 15.76
N GLU A 308 4.90 -12.19 14.86
CA GLU A 308 3.83 -13.16 14.63
C GLU A 308 3.48 -13.94 15.89
N PHE A 309 4.49 -14.37 16.65
CA PHE A 309 4.29 -15.08 17.91
C PHE A 309 3.55 -14.23 18.92
N ILE A 310 3.99 -12.98 19.15
CA ILE A 310 3.36 -12.09 20.13
C ILE A 310 1.92 -11.77 19.76
N HIS A 311 1.60 -11.62 18.47
CA HIS A 311 0.22 -11.47 17.99
C HIS A 311 -0.68 -12.63 18.37
N LYS A 312 -0.16 -13.87 18.37
CA LYS A 312 -0.89 -15.09 18.71
C LYS A 312 -0.77 -15.50 20.19
N TYR A 313 0.10 -14.86 20.96
CA TYR A 313 0.41 -15.27 22.33
C TYR A 313 -0.70 -14.88 23.30
N GLU A 314 -1.31 -15.89 23.93
CA GLU A 314 -2.36 -15.74 24.94
C GLU A 314 -1.83 -15.86 26.38
N GLY A 315 -0.52 -16.06 26.59
CA GLY A 315 0.05 -16.40 27.89
C GLY A 315 0.17 -15.25 28.90
N TYR A 316 -0.60 -14.17 28.75
CA TYR A 316 -0.71 -13.08 29.73
C TYR A 316 -1.86 -13.29 30.74
N ASN A 317 -2.37 -14.52 30.86
CA ASN A 317 -3.52 -14.92 31.68
C ASN A 317 -3.44 -14.59 33.19
N VAL A 318 -2.30 -14.11 33.68
CA VAL A 318 -2.08 -13.69 35.08
C VAL A 318 -2.20 -12.17 35.26
N LEU A 319 -2.19 -11.41 34.16
CA LEU A 319 -2.38 -9.97 34.12
C LEU A 319 -3.85 -9.63 33.86
N SER A 320 -4.28 -8.42 34.22
CA SER A 320 -5.56 -7.90 33.73
C SER A 320 -5.55 -7.80 32.20
N GLN A 321 -6.74 -7.75 31.59
CA GLN A 321 -6.87 -7.63 30.13
C GLN A 321 -6.18 -6.34 29.62
N GLU A 322 -6.29 -5.24 30.35
CA GLU A 322 -5.66 -3.96 30.02
C GLU A 322 -4.13 -4.03 30.10
N GLU A 323 -3.58 -4.58 31.18
CA GLU A 323 -2.13 -4.77 31.34
C GLU A 323 -1.53 -5.70 30.28
N SER A 324 -2.28 -6.75 29.90
CA SER A 324 -1.89 -7.67 28.83
C SER A 324 -1.78 -6.97 27.49
N ILE A 325 -2.74 -6.08 27.17
CA ILE A 325 -2.75 -5.29 25.94
C ILE A 325 -1.57 -4.32 25.93
N ILE A 326 -1.37 -3.56 27.01
CA ILE A 326 -0.27 -2.59 27.12
C ILE A 326 1.08 -3.30 26.97
N ARG A 327 1.27 -4.43 27.66
CA ARG A 327 2.52 -5.17 27.61
C ARG A 327 2.82 -5.72 26.22
N LYS A 328 1.79 -6.26 25.56
CA LYS A 328 1.87 -6.75 24.18
C LYS A 328 2.23 -5.62 23.22
N GLN A 329 1.63 -4.45 23.39
CA GLN A 329 1.91 -3.27 22.58
C GLN A 329 3.35 -2.79 22.72
N GLN A 330 3.87 -2.68 23.95
CA GLN A 330 5.27 -2.27 24.20
C GLN A 330 6.29 -3.19 23.51
N ILE A 331 6.06 -4.50 23.54
CA ILE A 331 6.94 -5.49 22.92
C ILE A 331 6.86 -5.37 21.39
N LEU A 332 5.64 -5.28 20.84
CA LEU A 332 5.43 -5.15 19.40
C LEU A 332 6.06 -3.86 18.86
N GLU A 333 5.86 -2.74 19.53
CA GLU A 333 6.45 -1.45 19.15
C GLU A 333 7.97 -1.54 19.01
N SER A 334 8.64 -2.11 20.01
CA SER A 334 10.10 -2.31 19.99
C SER A 334 10.55 -3.19 18.81
N LEU A 335 9.79 -4.26 18.52
CA LEU A 335 10.11 -5.18 17.42
C LEU A 335 9.85 -4.54 16.05
N TYR A 336 8.81 -3.74 15.89
CA TYR A 336 8.54 -3.00 14.65
C TYR A 336 9.61 -1.95 14.36
N GLN A 337 10.10 -1.22 15.39
CA GLN A 337 11.23 -0.29 15.22
C GLN A 337 12.49 -1.01 14.75
N LEU A 338 12.83 -2.16 15.37
CA LEU A 338 13.96 -2.98 14.94
C LEU A 338 13.78 -3.48 13.51
N ARG A 339 12.58 -3.98 13.15
CA ARG A 339 12.27 -4.46 11.80
C ARG A 339 12.52 -3.38 10.75
N LYS A 340 11.99 -2.18 10.96
CA LYS A 340 12.16 -1.02 10.07
C LYS A 340 13.64 -0.70 9.84
N LYS A 341 14.44 -0.76 10.91
CA LYS A 341 15.87 -0.45 10.86
C LYS A 341 16.67 -1.49 10.09
N VAL A 342 16.29 -2.76 10.18
CA VAL A 342 16.97 -3.87 9.50
C VAL A 342 16.51 -4.03 8.04
N ILE A 343 15.29 -3.62 7.68
CA ILE A 343 14.76 -3.66 6.29
C ILE A 343 15.47 -2.67 5.36
N LYS A 344 16.06 -1.58 5.88
CA LYS A 344 16.84 -0.62 5.09
C LYS A 344 18.32 -1.04 5.07
N PRO A 345 18.83 -1.69 4.01
CA PRO A 345 20.27 -1.93 3.86
C PRO A 345 21.06 -0.61 3.71
#